data_AF-A0A3B0UCM9-F1
#
_entry.id   AF-A0A3B0UCM9-F1
#
_cell.length_a   1.000
_cell.length_b   1.000
_cell.length_c   1.000
_cell.angle_alpha   90.00
_cell.angle_beta   90.00
_cell.angle_gamma   90.00
#
_symmetry.space_group_name_H-M   'P 1'
#
loop_
_entity.id
_entity.type
_entity.pdbx_description
1 polymer ?
#
loop_
_entity_poly.entity_id
_entity_poly.type
_entity_poly.pdbx_seq_one_letter_code
_entity_poly.pdbx_strand_id
1 'polypeptide(L)'
;MFTVNSVSIMSKYFTIFISTIIFSIPCTGQAGNDNIPELRLTTITQANQGNSYITFPADIGNIEPLWFEGNLIPNFHIRESKDSRLMGVITPQIIIRMYQERSFPVRTPSYMPQISVYYMLSSKTEVNSLTVFGKLAHHSNGQDGDFYLENGGINLKTGDFATNYYELGLIKTNYSPGLNAVQFFATSLEIHPPGLTNKELRGIYGLYRWNTKFSIFKIPANSNKNRKKASFSIKGQTTWMLGDMNNWDTFSLNRLNLSLTFYYHPKFLEDIGLFVHAYHGMDYYNIYFDHQIDMVRFGIMTEKLRF
;
A
#
# COMPACT_ATOMS: atom_id res chain seq x y z
N MET A 1 -32.54 27.48 -3.30
CA MET A 1 -31.86 27.99 -4.52
C MET A 1 -30.36 28.11 -4.22
N PHE A 2 -29.65 26.99 -4.09
CA PHE A 2 -28.21 26.93 -3.81
C PHE A 2 -27.67 25.56 -4.26
N THR A 3 -27.62 25.28 -5.56
CA THR A 3 -27.17 23.96 -6.06
C THR A 3 -26.56 24.02 -7.46
N VAL A 4 -25.79 25.05 -7.78
CA VAL A 4 -25.07 25.12 -9.08
C VAL A 4 -23.56 25.42 -8.92
N ASN A 5 -23.10 25.98 -7.79
CA ASN A 5 -21.70 26.42 -7.66
C ASN A 5 -20.72 25.37 -7.10
N SER A 6 -21.17 24.32 -6.42
CA SER A 6 -20.25 23.33 -5.80
C SER A 6 -19.65 22.36 -6.82
N VAL A 7 -20.43 21.95 -7.83
CA VAL A 7 -19.99 20.98 -8.86
C VAL A 7 -18.90 21.55 -9.77
N SER A 8 -18.98 22.85 -10.09
CA SER A 8 -17.99 23.55 -10.94
C SER A 8 -16.62 23.69 -10.25
N ILE A 9 -16.62 23.94 -8.94
CA ILE A 9 -15.40 24.08 -8.14
C ILE A 9 -14.70 22.73 -7.99
N MET A 10 -15.46 21.65 -7.79
CA MET A 10 -14.93 20.29 -7.62
C MET A 10 -14.32 19.71 -8.91
N SER A 11 -14.92 19.99 -10.07
CA SER A 11 -14.36 19.64 -11.39
C SER A 11 -13.00 20.31 -11.64
N LYS A 12 -12.84 21.58 -11.22
CA LYS A 12 -11.56 22.30 -11.31
C LYS A 12 -10.47 21.67 -10.45
N TYR A 13 -10.76 21.30 -9.20
CA TYR A 13 -9.76 20.66 -8.33
C TYR A 13 -9.41 19.25 -8.78
N PHE A 14 -10.38 18.48 -9.29
CA PHE A 14 -10.13 17.15 -9.86
C PHE A 14 -9.25 17.22 -11.12
N THR A 15 -9.44 18.24 -11.96
CA THR A 15 -8.61 18.45 -13.15
C THR A 15 -7.21 18.94 -12.77
N ILE A 16 -7.08 19.76 -11.71
CA ILE A 16 -5.78 20.18 -11.17
C ILE A 16 -5.02 19.00 -10.56
N PHE A 17 -5.70 18.10 -9.82
CA PHE A 17 -5.08 16.92 -9.21
C PHE A 17 -4.57 15.92 -10.26
N ILE A 18 -5.36 15.65 -11.32
CA ILE A 18 -4.93 14.81 -12.44
C ILE A 18 -3.81 15.48 -13.25
N SER A 19 -3.81 16.82 -13.42
CA SER A 19 -2.73 17.49 -14.14
C SER A 19 -1.40 17.48 -13.38
N THR A 20 -1.42 17.57 -12.04
CA THR A 20 -0.19 17.45 -11.23
C THR A 20 0.45 16.05 -11.28
N ILE A 21 -0.33 15.00 -11.54
CA ILE A 21 0.19 13.63 -11.71
C ILE A 21 0.81 13.44 -13.11
N ILE A 22 0.34 14.20 -14.11
CA ILE A 22 0.82 14.10 -15.50
C ILE A 22 2.07 14.99 -15.75
N PHE A 23 2.25 16.08 -14.99
CA PHE A 23 3.37 17.01 -15.17
C PHE A 23 4.68 16.67 -14.45
N SER A 24 4.80 15.51 -13.78
CA SER A 24 6.11 15.00 -13.32
C SER A 24 6.91 14.37 -14.46
N ILE A 25 7.06 15.09 -15.57
CA ILE A 25 8.07 14.81 -16.61
C ILE A 25 9.36 15.48 -16.13
N PRO A 26 10.42 14.73 -15.82
CA PRO A 26 11.70 15.36 -15.48
C PRO A 26 12.21 16.15 -16.69
N CYS A 27 12.50 17.43 -16.47
CA CYS A 27 13.32 18.24 -17.37
C CYS A 27 14.67 17.54 -17.53
N THR A 28 15.00 17.12 -18.75
CA THR A 28 16.27 16.48 -19.07
C THR A 28 17.38 17.53 -19.06
N GLY A 29 17.99 17.76 -17.91
CA GLY A 29 19.32 18.37 -17.82
C GLY A 29 20.37 17.33 -18.13
N GLN A 30 21.23 17.58 -19.11
CA GLN A 30 22.45 16.79 -19.32
C GLN A 30 23.36 16.99 -18.11
N ALA A 31 23.58 15.92 -17.33
CA ALA A 31 24.59 15.87 -16.28
C ALA A 31 25.38 14.57 -16.44
N GLY A 32 26.70 14.71 -16.34
CA GLY A 32 27.69 13.71 -16.69
C GLY A 32 27.62 12.43 -15.85
N ASN A 33 28.31 11.43 -16.39
CA ASN A 33 28.53 10.05 -15.96
C ASN A 33 28.52 9.78 -14.43
N ASP A 34 27.36 9.88 -13.80
CA ASP A 34 27.09 9.30 -12.49
C ASP A 34 26.67 7.84 -12.69
N ASN A 35 27.24 6.92 -11.90
CA ASN A 35 26.88 5.50 -11.91
C ASN A 35 25.38 5.32 -11.61
N ILE A 36 24.57 5.23 -12.67
CA ILE A 36 23.11 5.05 -12.59
C ILE A 36 22.85 3.68 -11.96
N PRO A 37 22.02 3.58 -10.90
CA PRO A 37 21.83 2.32 -10.17
C PRO A 37 21.17 1.24 -11.04
N GLU A 38 21.73 0.03 -11.05
CA GLU A 38 21.11 -1.12 -11.75
C GLU A 38 19.85 -1.56 -10.99
N LEU A 39 18.67 -1.33 -11.60
CA LEU A 39 17.40 -1.71 -11.00
C LEU A 39 16.97 -3.11 -11.43
N ARG A 40 16.92 -4.02 -10.46
CA ARG A 40 16.46 -5.39 -10.67
C ARG A 40 14.97 -5.51 -10.46
N LEU A 41 14.36 -6.50 -11.11
CA LEU A 41 12.96 -6.86 -10.90
C LEU A 41 12.67 -7.17 -9.42
N THR A 42 13.63 -7.75 -8.69
CA THR A 42 13.53 -7.98 -7.25
C THR A 42 13.36 -6.68 -6.45
N THR A 43 14.02 -5.60 -6.83
CA THR A 43 13.87 -4.26 -6.22
C THR A 43 12.48 -3.70 -6.50
N ILE A 44 11.98 -3.81 -7.74
CA ILE A 44 10.64 -3.35 -8.14
C ILE A 44 9.55 -4.13 -7.38
N THR A 45 9.66 -5.46 -7.34
CA THR A 45 8.69 -6.30 -6.64
C THR A 45 8.68 -6.02 -5.14
N GLN A 46 9.85 -5.92 -4.51
CA GLN A 46 9.93 -5.59 -3.09
C GLN A 46 9.34 -4.21 -2.78
N ALA A 47 9.57 -3.20 -3.63
CA ALA A 47 8.95 -1.88 -3.45
C ALA A 47 7.43 -1.93 -3.57
N ASN A 48 6.87 -2.77 -4.45
CA ASN A 48 5.42 -2.90 -4.66
C ASN A 48 4.69 -3.68 -3.54
N GLN A 49 5.36 -4.67 -2.93
CA GLN A 49 4.75 -5.53 -1.91
C GLN A 49 4.53 -4.84 -0.55
N GLY A 50 5.15 -3.68 -0.31
CA GLY A 50 5.08 -3.00 0.98
C GLY A 50 6.16 -3.49 1.95
N ASN A 51 5.99 -3.15 3.23
CA ASN A 51 7.02 -3.38 4.25
C ASN A 51 6.43 -4.01 5.50
N SER A 52 7.23 -4.87 6.15
CA SER A 52 6.91 -5.33 7.49
C SER A 52 7.21 -4.24 8.53
N TYR A 53 6.35 -4.08 9.53
CA TYR A 53 6.52 -3.09 10.58
C TYR A 53 5.87 -3.52 11.90
N ILE A 54 6.24 -2.82 12.97
CA ILE A 54 5.54 -2.82 14.25
C ILE A 54 5.45 -1.39 14.78
N THR A 55 4.27 -0.98 15.25
CA THR A 55 4.05 0.36 15.83
C THR A 55 4.45 0.42 17.30
N PHE A 56 4.68 1.64 17.78
CA PHE A 56 4.76 1.95 19.21
C PHE A 56 3.35 2.28 19.76
N PRO A 57 3.11 2.17 21.08
CA PRO A 57 1.84 2.54 21.70
C PRO A 57 1.69 4.07 21.82
N ALA A 58 1.81 4.77 20.69
CA ALA A 58 1.85 6.23 20.61
C ALA A 58 1.07 6.75 19.39
N ASP A 59 0.09 5.98 18.94
CA ASP A 59 -0.77 6.35 17.82
C ASP A 59 -1.64 7.56 18.21
N ILE A 60 -1.81 8.48 17.26
CA ILE A 60 -2.61 9.71 17.41
C ILE A 60 -3.75 9.61 16.41
N GLY A 61 -4.99 9.80 16.85
CA GLY A 61 -6.15 9.73 15.96
C GLY A 61 -7.35 9.08 16.62
N ASN A 62 -8.24 8.54 15.79
CA ASN A 62 -9.45 7.85 16.24
C ASN A 62 -9.36 6.31 16.17
N ILE A 63 -8.18 5.75 15.91
CA ILE A 63 -7.96 4.30 16.04
C ILE A 63 -8.12 3.88 17.51
N GLU A 64 -8.56 2.64 17.72
CA GLU A 64 -8.63 2.08 19.07
C GLU A 64 -7.26 2.10 19.77
N PRO A 65 -7.21 2.25 21.11
CA PRO A 65 -5.95 2.21 21.83
C PRO A 65 -5.22 0.86 21.66
N LEU A 66 -4.05 0.88 21.02
CA LEU A 66 -3.22 -0.32 20.76
C LEU A 66 -1.92 -0.29 21.58
N TRP A 67 -1.48 -1.47 22.03
CA TRP A 67 -0.09 -1.66 22.43
C TRP A 67 0.84 -1.65 21.22
N PHE A 68 0.40 -2.29 20.13
CA PHE A 68 1.03 -2.21 18.82
C PHE A 68 0.09 -2.76 17.74
N GLU A 69 0.37 -2.36 16.50
CA GLU A 69 -0.03 -3.06 15.29
C GLU A 69 1.24 -3.59 14.60
N GLY A 70 1.24 -4.88 14.29
CA GLY A 70 2.30 -5.56 13.56
C GLY A 70 1.81 -5.96 12.18
N ASN A 71 2.51 -5.55 11.13
CA ASN A 71 2.27 -6.01 9.77
C ASN A 71 3.47 -6.84 9.31
N LEU A 72 3.23 -8.10 8.95
CA LEU A 72 4.24 -9.05 8.54
C LEU A 72 4.04 -9.34 7.05
N ILE A 73 5.03 -9.00 6.23
CA ILE A 73 5.02 -9.19 4.77
C ILE A 73 6.28 -9.98 4.36
N PRO A 74 6.35 -11.29 4.66
CA PRO A 74 7.43 -12.13 4.16
C PRO A 74 7.26 -12.39 2.66
N ASN A 75 8.33 -12.20 1.87
CA ASN A 75 8.31 -12.43 0.43
C ASN A 75 9.12 -13.69 0.08
N PHE A 76 8.44 -14.69 -0.45
CA PHE A 76 9.05 -15.92 -0.95
C PHE A 76 9.13 -15.86 -2.47
N HIS A 77 10.34 -15.72 -3.02
CA HIS A 77 10.55 -15.69 -4.46
C HIS A 77 10.46 -17.12 -5.01
N ILE A 78 9.48 -17.40 -5.87
CA ILE A 78 9.31 -18.72 -6.51
C ILE A 78 10.36 -18.92 -7.60
N ARG A 79 10.63 -17.86 -8.37
CA ARG A 79 11.56 -17.88 -9.50
C ARG A 79 12.34 -16.58 -9.57
N GLU A 80 13.64 -16.68 -9.31
CA GLU A 80 14.61 -15.61 -9.47
C GLU A 80 15.68 -16.10 -10.44
N SER A 81 15.52 -15.82 -11.73
CA SER A 81 16.67 -15.89 -12.66
C SER A 81 17.22 -14.48 -12.81
N LYS A 82 18.55 -14.34 -12.70
CA LYS A 82 19.27 -13.06 -12.81
C LYS A 82 18.95 -12.31 -14.10
N ASP A 83 18.52 -13.04 -15.12
CA ASP A 83 18.15 -12.57 -16.44
C ASP A 83 16.64 -12.70 -16.73
N SER A 84 15.80 -12.94 -15.73
CA SER A 84 14.37 -13.10 -15.97
C SER A 84 13.66 -11.76 -15.98
N ARG A 85 12.91 -11.50 -17.05
CA ARG A 85 11.90 -10.43 -17.08
C ARG A 85 10.64 -10.82 -16.30
N LEU A 86 10.55 -12.06 -15.82
CA LEU A 86 9.42 -12.63 -15.11
C LEU A 86 9.83 -13.00 -13.68
N MET A 87 9.00 -12.62 -12.70
CA MET A 87 9.20 -12.96 -11.29
C MET A 87 7.87 -13.36 -10.65
N GLY A 88 7.88 -14.44 -9.89
CA GLY A 88 6.75 -14.90 -9.07
C GLY A 88 7.08 -14.77 -7.59
N VAL A 89 6.13 -14.26 -6.80
CA VAL A 89 6.28 -14.03 -5.36
C VAL A 89 5.06 -14.55 -4.62
N ILE A 90 5.28 -15.30 -3.53
CA ILE A 90 4.26 -15.67 -2.56
C ILE A 90 4.47 -14.78 -1.32
N THR A 91 3.39 -14.21 -0.82
CA THR A 91 3.42 -13.34 0.35
C THR A 91 2.29 -13.73 1.31
N PRO A 92 2.54 -14.51 2.36
CA PRO A 92 1.57 -14.78 3.42
C PRO A 92 1.52 -13.59 4.39
N GLN A 93 0.91 -12.48 3.95
CA GLN A 93 0.83 -11.27 4.78
C GLN A 93 -0.12 -11.49 5.96
N ILE A 94 0.24 -10.95 7.13
CA ILE A 94 -0.62 -10.95 8.32
C ILE A 94 -0.51 -9.59 9.02
N ILE A 95 -1.65 -8.99 9.40
CA ILE A 95 -1.69 -7.84 10.31
C ILE A 95 -2.27 -8.30 11.65
N ILE A 96 -1.65 -7.88 12.75
CA ILE A 96 -2.03 -8.23 14.12
C ILE A 96 -2.14 -6.94 14.93
N ARG A 97 -3.22 -6.78 15.69
CA ARG A 97 -3.41 -5.69 16.65
C ARG A 97 -3.54 -6.23 18.08
N MET A 98 -2.73 -5.71 18.99
CA MET A 98 -2.87 -5.96 20.43
C MET A 98 -3.47 -4.74 21.10
N TYR A 99 -4.63 -4.88 21.72
CA TYR A 99 -5.43 -3.75 22.22
C TYR A 99 -5.10 -3.44 23.68
N GLN A 100 -5.21 -2.17 24.07
CA GLN A 100 -5.11 -1.72 25.47
C GLN A 100 -6.45 -1.91 26.20
N GLU A 101 -6.98 -3.13 26.16
CA GLU A 101 -8.17 -3.54 26.91
C GLU A 101 -7.80 -4.48 28.06
N ARG A 102 -8.80 -4.92 28.85
CA ARG A 102 -8.59 -5.91 29.91
C ARG A 102 -7.95 -7.18 29.35
N SER A 103 -6.84 -7.58 29.97
CA SER A 103 -6.01 -8.74 29.57
C SER A 103 -5.29 -8.58 28.21
N PHE A 104 -5.23 -7.35 27.68
CA PHE A 104 -4.47 -6.99 26.47
C PHE A 104 -4.71 -7.94 25.29
N PRO A 105 -5.97 -8.10 24.85
CA PRO A 105 -6.32 -9.09 23.86
C PRO A 105 -5.68 -8.77 22.52
N VAL A 106 -5.22 -9.83 21.85
CA VAL A 106 -4.96 -9.80 20.42
C VAL A 106 -6.27 -10.16 19.73
N ARG A 107 -6.87 -9.20 19.01
CA ARG A 107 -8.06 -9.50 18.19
C ARG A 107 -7.64 -10.37 17.00
N THR A 108 -8.63 -10.96 16.35
CA THR A 108 -8.44 -11.83 15.20
C THR A 108 -7.55 -11.14 14.16
N PRO A 109 -6.42 -11.74 13.77
CA PRO A 109 -5.52 -11.17 12.78
C PRO A 109 -6.23 -10.96 11.43
N SER A 110 -5.74 -10.02 10.64
CA SER A 110 -6.06 -9.96 9.21
C SER A 110 -5.08 -10.85 8.46
N TYR A 111 -5.57 -11.94 7.89
CA TYR A 111 -4.80 -12.86 7.07
C TYR A 111 -4.95 -12.47 5.60
N MET A 112 -3.83 -12.16 4.95
CA MET A 112 -3.80 -11.71 3.55
C MET A 112 -2.78 -12.50 2.69
N PRO A 113 -2.90 -13.83 2.59
CA PRO A 113 -1.99 -14.57 1.72
C PRO A 113 -2.28 -14.26 0.25
N GLN A 114 -1.21 -14.07 -0.51
CA GLN A 114 -1.29 -13.69 -1.92
C GLN A 114 -0.17 -14.31 -2.75
N ILE A 115 -0.44 -14.44 -4.04
CA ILE A 115 0.51 -14.82 -5.08
C ILE A 115 0.53 -13.69 -6.10
N SER A 116 1.72 -13.24 -6.48
CA SER A 116 1.89 -12.17 -7.46
C SER A 116 2.89 -12.56 -8.53
N VAL A 117 2.61 -12.16 -9.77
CA VAL A 117 3.49 -12.34 -10.93
C VAL A 117 3.78 -10.97 -11.52
N TYR A 118 5.05 -10.73 -11.82
CA TYR A 118 5.57 -9.48 -12.36
C TYR A 118 6.30 -9.75 -13.67
N TYR A 119 6.04 -8.92 -14.68
CA TYR A 119 6.70 -8.98 -15.97
C TYR A 119 7.22 -7.60 -16.40
N MET A 120 8.53 -7.47 -16.58
CA MET A 120 9.19 -6.24 -17.01
C MET A 120 9.06 -6.08 -18.53
N LEU A 121 8.42 -5.01 -18.99
CA LEU A 121 8.17 -4.68 -20.41
C LEU A 121 9.36 -3.99 -21.10
N SER A 122 10.20 -3.27 -20.36
CA SER A 122 11.43 -2.61 -20.84
C SER A 122 12.67 -3.50 -20.68
N SER A 123 13.85 -3.00 -21.10
CA SER A 123 15.13 -3.71 -20.93
C SER A 123 15.48 -3.92 -19.45
N LYS A 124 16.18 -5.02 -19.14
CA LYS A 124 16.46 -5.49 -17.75
C LYS A 124 17.35 -4.57 -16.93
N THR A 125 18.15 -3.74 -17.60
CA THR A 125 19.16 -2.87 -16.98
C THR A 125 18.74 -1.40 -17.03
N GLU A 126 17.55 -1.11 -17.56
CA GLU A 126 17.05 0.26 -17.62
C GLU A 126 16.47 0.68 -16.28
N VAL A 127 17.03 1.76 -15.77
CA VAL A 127 16.57 2.41 -14.55
C VAL A 127 15.17 2.97 -14.72
N ASN A 128 14.85 3.35 -15.95
CA ASN A 128 13.50 3.72 -16.37
C ASN A 128 12.82 2.48 -16.91
N SER A 129 11.92 1.90 -16.12
CA SER A 129 11.29 0.63 -16.50
C SER A 129 9.78 0.69 -16.38
N LEU A 130 9.12 -0.15 -17.18
CA LEU A 130 7.69 -0.41 -17.07
C LEU A 130 7.50 -1.89 -16.77
N THR A 131 6.76 -2.20 -15.72
CA THR A 131 6.46 -3.56 -15.29
C THR A 131 4.95 -3.72 -15.19
N VAL A 132 4.41 -4.82 -15.74
CA VAL A 132 3.03 -5.24 -15.49
C VAL A 132 3.02 -6.26 -14.35
N PHE A 133 2.01 -6.23 -13.50
CA PHE A 133 1.85 -7.23 -12.46
C PHE A 133 0.40 -7.67 -12.32
N GLY A 134 0.24 -8.93 -11.94
CA GLY A 134 -1.02 -9.52 -11.53
C GLY A 134 -0.88 -10.14 -10.15
N LYS A 135 -1.95 -10.10 -9.36
CA LYS A 135 -2.01 -10.67 -8.02
C LYS A 135 -3.33 -11.39 -7.82
N LEU A 136 -3.26 -12.54 -7.17
CA LEU A 136 -4.39 -13.25 -6.58
C LEU A 136 -4.19 -13.25 -5.08
N ALA A 137 -5.22 -12.88 -4.32
CA ALA A 137 -5.11 -12.70 -2.89
C ALA A 137 -6.40 -13.11 -2.18
N HIS A 138 -6.22 -13.56 -0.96
CA HIS A 138 -7.28 -13.82 0.00
C HIS A 138 -7.17 -12.79 1.12
N HIS A 139 -8.28 -12.32 1.68
CA HIS A 139 -8.33 -11.49 2.87
C HIS A 139 -9.41 -12.02 3.81
N SER A 140 -9.04 -12.42 5.03
CA SER A 140 -9.98 -12.90 6.04
C SER A 140 -9.54 -12.59 7.46
N ASN A 141 -10.43 -12.82 8.43
CA ASN A 141 -10.14 -12.78 9.86
C ASN A 141 -10.03 -14.16 10.52
N GLY A 142 -10.30 -15.24 9.78
CA GLY A 142 -10.25 -16.62 10.30
C GLY A 142 -11.31 -16.92 11.38
N GLN A 143 -12.47 -16.27 11.33
CA GLN A 143 -13.62 -16.55 12.19
C GLN A 143 -14.76 -17.18 11.39
N ASP A 144 -15.69 -17.85 12.08
CA ASP A 144 -16.81 -18.58 11.49
C ASP A 144 -18.18 -18.26 12.14
N GLY A 145 -18.24 -17.25 13.01
CA GLY A 145 -19.49 -16.81 13.64
C GLY A 145 -20.33 -15.89 12.75
N ASP A 146 -21.53 -15.56 13.21
CA ASP A 146 -22.45 -14.71 12.46
C ASP A 146 -21.86 -13.31 12.22
N PHE A 147 -21.95 -12.84 10.97
CA PHE A 147 -21.47 -11.52 10.54
C PHE A 147 -22.15 -10.38 11.30
N TYR A 148 -23.47 -10.50 11.50
CA TYR A 148 -24.28 -9.52 12.21
C TYR A 148 -24.63 -10.00 13.62
N LEU A 149 -24.64 -9.08 14.56
CA LEU A 149 -25.22 -9.28 15.89
C LEU A 149 -26.76 -9.26 15.80
N GLU A 150 -27.45 -9.72 16.84
CA GLU A 150 -28.92 -9.70 16.92
C GLU A 150 -29.52 -8.29 16.74
N ASN A 151 -28.78 -7.24 17.08
CA ASN A 151 -29.18 -5.85 16.90
C ASN A 151 -28.91 -5.29 15.48
N GLY A 152 -28.39 -6.11 14.57
CA GLY A 152 -28.06 -5.73 13.18
C GLY A 152 -26.70 -5.05 12.99
N GLY A 153 -25.92 -4.81 14.06
CA GLY A 153 -24.56 -4.29 13.95
C GLY A 153 -23.56 -5.35 13.49
N ILE A 154 -22.40 -4.95 12.97
CA ILE A 154 -21.33 -5.89 12.58
C ILE A 154 -20.71 -6.54 13.82
N ASN A 155 -20.54 -7.86 13.79
CA ASN A 155 -19.91 -8.63 14.86
C ASN A 155 -18.38 -8.59 14.73
N LEU A 156 -17.76 -7.54 15.28
CA LEU A 156 -16.30 -7.34 15.23
C LEU A 156 -15.46 -8.35 16.02
N LYS A 157 -16.09 -9.22 16.82
CA LYS A 157 -15.38 -10.15 17.71
C LYS A 157 -15.27 -11.54 17.12
N THR A 158 -16.37 -12.11 16.66
CA THR A 158 -16.43 -13.49 16.15
C THR A 158 -17.08 -13.60 14.78
N GLY A 159 -17.49 -12.49 14.17
CA GLY A 159 -18.14 -12.51 12.86
C GLY A 159 -17.19 -12.95 11.76
N ASP A 160 -17.69 -13.78 10.85
CA ASP A 160 -16.97 -14.24 9.68
C ASP A 160 -16.72 -13.08 8.70
N PHE A 161 -15.45 -12.86 8.35
CA PHE A 161 -15.07 -11.97 7.27
C PHE A 161 -14.12 -12.70 6.32
N ALA A 162 -14.51 -12.83 5.05
CA ALA A 162 -13.66 -13.35 4.00
C ALA A 162 -13.97 -12.78 2.60
N THR A 163 -12.92 -12.54 1.82
CA THR A 163 -13.00 -12.23 0.39
C THR A 163 -11.74 -12.67 -0.33
N ASN A 164 -11.88 -13.08 -1.59
CA ASN A 164 -10.76 -13.23 -2.51
C ASN A 164 -10.84 -12.12 -3.56
N TYR A 165 -9.67 -11.68 -4.01
CA TYR A 165 -9.57 -10.66 -5.04
C TYR A 165 -8.45 -10.93 -6.02
N TYR A 166 -8.61 -10.33 -7.18
CA TYR A 166 -7.54 -10.19 -8.15
C TYR A 166 -7.18 -8.72 -8.31
N GLU A 167 -5.90 -8.45 -8.51
CA GLU A 167 -5.38 -7.11 -8.76
C GLU A 167 -4.48 -7.16 -10.01
N LEU A 168 -4.72 -6.26 -10.96
CA LEU A 168 -3.91 -6.11 -12.17
C LEU A 168 -3.43 -4.67 -12.27
N GLY A 169 -2.14 -4.46 -12.53
CA GLY A 169 -1.58 -3.12 -12.55
C GLY A 169 -0.28 -2.97 -13.32
N LEU A 170 0.15 -1.71 -13.36
CA LEU A 170 1.39 -1.27 -13.98
C LEU A 170 2.26 -0.57 -12.93
N ILE A 171 3.57 -0.73 -13.04
CA ILE A 171 4.59 -0.07 -12.23
C ILE A 171 5.56 0.60 -13.18
N LYS A 172 5.64 1.93 -13.11
CA LYS A 172 6.68 2.73 -13.73
C LYS A 172 7.76 3.01 -12.71
N THR A 173 9.00 2.71 -13.08
CA THR A 173 10.18 3.04 -12.28
C THR A 173 10.98 4.10 -13.02
N ASN A 174 11.56 5.05 -12.28
CA ASN A 174 12.37 6.12 -12.84
C ASN A 174 13.48 6.50 -11.86
N TYR A 175 14.59 7.00 -12.38
CA TYR A 175 15.60 7.69 -11.56
C TYR A 175 15.61 9.17 -11.88
N SER A 176 15.66 9.97 -10.81
CA SER A 176 15.80 11.42 -10.91
C SER A 176 17.23 11.79 -10.52
N PRO A 177 18.10 12.19 -11.48
CA PRO A 177 19.46 12.62 -11.19
C PRO A 177 19.51 13.85 -10.27
N GLY A 178 18.65 14.84 -10.52
CA GLY A 178 18.60 16.07 -9.72
C GLY A 178 18.21 15.84 -8.25
N LEU A 179 17.35 14.85 -7.99
CA LEU A 179 17.02 14.43 -6.62
C LEU A 179 17.95 13.33 -6.10
N ASN A 180 18.80 12.75 -6.95
CA ASN A 180 19.56 11.51 -6.71
C ASN A 180 18.67 10.48 -5.96
N ALA A 181 17.55 10.13 -6.60
CA ALA A 181 16.51 9.31 -5.99
C ALA A 181 15.86 8.38 -7.02
N VAL A 182 15.52 7.17 -6.58
CA VAL A 182 14.71 6.22 -7.37
C VAL A 182 13.26 6.41 -7.01
N GLN A 183 12.40 6.44 -8.02
CA GLN A 183 10.98 6.68 -7.93
C GLN A 183 10.22 5.50 -8.51
N PHE A 184 9.19 5.06 -7.81
CA PHE A 184 8.24 4.06 -8.26
C PHE A 184 6.86 4.70 -8.28
N PHE A 185 6.11 4.45 -9.34
CA PHE A 185 4.71 4.81 -9.45
C PHE A 185 3.96 3.56 -9.93
N ALA A 186 2.93 3.15 -9.20
CA ALA A 186 2.09 2.02 -9.55
C ALA A 186 0.62 2.43 -9.60
N THR A 187 -0.12 1.86 -10.54
CA THR A 187 -1.58 1.98 -10.62
C THR A 187 -2.17 0.61 -10.91
N SER A 188 -3.26 0.26 -10.25
CA SER A 188 -3.90 -1.05 -10.39
C SER A 188 -5.39 -1.01 -10.12
N LEU A 189 -6.10 -1.98 -10.70
CA LEU A 189 -7.49 -2.26 -10.39
C LEU A 189 -7.55 -3.57 -9.58
N GLU A 190 -8.21 -3.49 -8.44
CA GLU A 190 -8.49 -4.59 -7.53
C GLU A 190 -10.00 -4.89 -7.56
N ILE A 191 -10.34 -6.17 -7.71
CA ILE A 191 -11.72 -6.62 -7.88
C ILE A 191 -11.97 -7.83 -6.99
N HIS A 192 -13.03 -7.73 -6.18
CA HIS A 192 -13.53 -8.76 -5.28
C HIS A 192 -14.77 -9.43 -5.89
N PRO A 193 -14.65 -10.65 -6.46
CA PRO A 193 -15.77 -11.29 -7.14
C PRO A 193 -16.88 -11.66 -6.14
N PRO A 194 -18.15 -11.39 -6.44
CA PRO A 194 -19.27 -11.73 -5.55
C PRO A 194 -19.40 -13.22 -5.21
N GLY A 195 -18.88 -14.12 -6.04
CA GLY A 195 -18.87 -15.57 -5.80
C GLY A 195 -17.71 -16.06 -4.92
N LEU A 196 -16.74 -15.19 -4.64
CA LEU A 196 -15.56 -15.48 -3.81
C LEU A 196 -15.47 -14.54 -2.60
N THR A 197 -16.59 -13.90 -2.26
CA THR A 197 -16.71 -12.86 -1.22
C THR A 197 -17.96 -13.13 -0.41
N ASN A 198 -17.87 -12.99 0.91
CA ASN A 198 -19.02 -13.11 1.80
C ASN A 198 -20.17 -12.22 1.34
N LYS A 199 -21.40 -12.73 1.38
CA LYS A 199 -22.56 -12.05 0.78
C LYS A 199 -22.89 -10.76 1.51
N GLU A 200 -22.60 -10.74 2.80
CA GLU A 200 -22.81 -9.65 3.75
C GLU A 200 -21.98 -8.42 3.41
N LEU A 201 -20.85 -8.59 2.69
CA LEU A 201 -19.97 -7.49 2.26
C LEU A 201 -20.54 -6.70 1.07
N ARG A 202 -21.55 -7.23 0.38
CA ARG A 202 -22.11 -6.61 -0.82
C ARG A 202 -22.81 -5.30 -0.47
N GLY A 203 -22.42 -4.23 -1.15
CA GLY A 203 -22.99 -2.90 -0.93
C GLY A 203 -22.40 -2.15 0.25
N ILE A 204 -21.44 -2.71 1.00
CA ILE A 204 -20.82 -2.04 2.16
C ILE A 204 -19.28 -2.06 2.18
N TYR A 205 -18.63 -3.01 1.49
CA TYR A 205 -17.16 -3.19 1.53
C TYR A 205 -16.36 -2.49 0.42
N GLY A 206 -17.03 -2.10 -0.68
CA GLY A 206 -16.37 -1.58 -1.89
C GLY A 206 -15.62 -2.67 -2.66
N LEU A 207 -16.34 -3.41 -3.52
CA LEU A 207 -15.82 -4.59 -4.25
C LEU A 207 -14.88 -4.27 -5.42
N TYR A 208 -14.81 -2.99 -5.82
CA TYR A 208 -13.96 -2.53 -6.90
C TYR A 208 -13.10 -1.40 -6.38
N ARG A 209 -11.79 -1.47 -6.58
CA ARG A 209 -10.84 -0.52 -6.01
C ARG A 209 -9.84 -0.09 -7.05
N TRP A 210 -9.70 1.22 -7.21
CA TRP A 210 -8.61 1.79 -8.00
C TRP A 210 -7.50 2.22 -7.06
N ASN A 211 -6.37 1.54 -7.15
CA ASN A 211 -5.21 1.77 -6.30
C ASN A 211 -4.15 2.57 -7.08
N THR A 212 -3.55 3.55 -6.42
CA THR A 212 -2.34 4.24 -6.89
C THR A 212 -1.32 4.26 -5.76
N LYS A 213 -0.05 3.97 -6.08
CA LYS A 213 1.06 3.99 -5.13
C LYS A 213 2.21 4.79 -5.72
N PHE A 214 2.90 5.56 -4.90
CA PHE A 214 4.19 6.13 -5.25
C PHE A 214 5.20 5.88 -4.15
N SER A 215 6.47 5.78 -4.51
CA SER A 215 7.56 5.66 -3.55
C SER A 215 8.82 6.34 -4.07
N ILE A 216 9.49 7.08 -3.20
CA ILE A 216 10.72 7.81 -3.51
C ILE A 216 11.79 7.36 -2.52
N PHE A 217 12.94 6.93 -3.03
CA PHE A 217 14.07 6.43 -2.25
C PHE A 217 15.29 7.32 -2.48
N LYS A 218 15.71 8.08 -1.47
CA LYS A 218 16.84 9.01 -1.58
C LYS A 218 18.16 8.29 -1.44
N ILE A 219 18.98 8.29 -2.50
CA ILE A 219 20.28 7.64 -2.52
C ILE A 219 21.35 8.58 -1.91
N PRO A 220 22.22 8.09 -1.00
CA PRO A 220 23.32 8.87 -0.46
C PRO A 220 24.41 9.14 -1.51
N ALA A 221 24.93 10.37 -1.53
CA ALA A 221 25.97 10.81 -2.48
C ALA A 221 27.31 10.08 -2.26
N ASN A 222 27.82 10.04 -1.02
CA ASN A 222 29.13 9.47 -0.65
C ASN A 222 29.02 8.08 -0.01
N SER A 223 28.86 7.03 -0.82
CA SER A 223 28.94 5.66 -0.33
C SER A 223 29.82 4.83 -1.26
N ASN A 224 31.02 4.46 -0.80
CA ASN A 224 31.99 3.61 -1.50
C ASN A 224 31.60 2.12 -1.57
N LYS A 225 30.36 1.76 -1.21
CA LYS A 225 29.87 0.37 -1.26
C LYS A 225 29.10 0.11 -2.56
N ASN A 226 29.40 -1.02 -3.20
CA ASN A 226 28.54 -1.61 -4.23
C ASN A 226 27.16 -1.88 -3.61
N ARG A 227 26.13 -1.26 -4.21
CA ARG A 227 24.73 -1.18 -3.72
C ARG A 227 24.51 -0.25 -2.53
N LYS A 228 23.88 0.89 -2.80
CA LYS A 228 23.55 1.96 -1.85
C LYS A 228 22.20 1.70 -1.18
N LYS A 229 22.18 1.78 0.14
CA LYS A 229 20.94 1.83 0.95
C LYS A 229 20.39 3.26 0.90
N ALA A 230 19.08 3.40 0.78
CA ALA A 230 18.44 4.71 0.86
C ALA A 230 18.67 5.35 2.25
N SER A 231 18.76 6.67 2.29
CA SER A 231 18.89 7.45 3.53
C SER A 231 17.52 7.68 4.19
N PHE A 232 16.52 7.98 3.37
CA PHE A 232 15.12 8.01 3.74
C PHE A 232 14.27 7.57 2.54
N SER A 233 13.04 7.15 2.82
CA SER A 233 12.04 6.89 1.80
C SER A 233 10.71 7.57 2.14
N ILE A 234 9.98 7.97 1.10
CA ILE A 234 8.63 8.51 1.20
C ILE A 234 7.74 7.61 0.35
N LYS A 235 6.63 7.14 0.90
CA LYS A 235 5.69 6.24 0.21
C LYS A 235 4.28 6.78 0.40
N GLY A 236 3.55 6.92 -0.69
CA GLY A 236 2.13 7.26 -0.62
C GLY A 236 1.29 6.23 -1.33
N GLN A 237 0.09 6.01 -0.83
CA GLN A 237 -0.91 5.15 -1.45
C GLN A 237 -2.27 5.81 -1.38
N THR A 238 -3.02 5.71 -2.47
CA THR A 238 -4.41 6.12 -2.54
C THR A 238 -5.25 4.97 -3.06
N THR A 239 -6.42 4.76 -2.49
CA THR A 239 -7.41 3.80 -2.98
C THR A 239 -8.74 4.50 -3.12
N TRP A 240 -9.34 4.45 -4.31
CA TRP A 240 -10.70 4.90 -4.53
C TRP A 240 -11.63 3.68 -4.63
N MET A 241 -12.60 3.60 -3.72
CA MET A 241 -13.61 2.53 -3.73
C MET A 241 -14.75 2.85 -4.70
N LEU A 242 -14.93 1.97 -5.69
CA LEU A 242 -15.89 2.07 -6.77
C LEU A 242 -17.06 1.08 -6.56
N GLY A 243 -18.17 1.34 -7.27
CA GLY A 243 -19.40 0.55 -7.17
C GLY A 243 -20.26 0.91 -5.96
N ASP A 244 -21.29 0.10 -5.73
CA ASP A 244 -22.26 0.33 -4.66
C ASP A 244 -21.62 0.13 -3.29
N MET A 245 -21.71 1.16 -2.44
CA MET A 245 -21.13 1.18 -1.10
C MET A 245 -21.90 2.18 -0.22
N ASN A 246 -22.52 1.71 0.86
CA ASN A 246 -23.17 2.51 1.90
C ASN A 246 -24.13 3.59 1.38
N ASN A 247 -24.72 3.40 0.19
CA ASN A 247 -25.50 4.41 -0.53
C ASN A 247 -24.75 5.75 -0.74
N TRP A 248 -23.43 5.74 -0.69
CA TRP A 248 -22.61 6.92 -0.96
C TRP A 248 -22.57 7.24 -2.43
N ASP A 249 -22.54 8.53 -2.77
CA ASP A 249 -22.26 8.98 -4.13
C ASP A 249 -20.88 8.48 -4.59
N THR A 250 -20.73 8.20 -5.89
CA THR A 250 -19.49 7.70 -6.51
C THR A 250 -18.28 8.59 -6.23
N PHE A 251 -18.46 9.90 -6.07
CA PHE A 251 -17.43 10.88 -5.80
C PHE A 251 -17.34 11.30 -4.33
N SER A 252 -18.02 10.59 -3.43
CA SER A 252 -17.92 10.81 -1.98
C SER A 252 -16.47 10.61 -1.51
N LEU A 253 -15.95 11.57 -0.74
CA LEU A 253 -14.61 11.47 -0.16
C LEU A 253 -14.49 10.34 0.87
N ASN A 254 -15.60 9.83 1.41
CA ASN A 254 -15.59 8.67 2.31
C ASN A 254 -15.11 7.38 1.60
N ARG A 255 -15.10 7.37 0.26
CA ARG A 255 -14.60 6.25 -0.55
C ARG A 255 -13.08 6.30 -0.78
N LEU A 256 -12.43 7.39 -0.39
CA LEU A 256 -11.02 7.62 -0.61
C LEU A 256 -10.22 7.20 0.62
N ASN A 257 -9.33 6.24 0.43
CA ASN A 257 -8.29 5.93 1.41
C ASN A 257 -6.98 6.59 0.98
N LEU A 258 -6.31 7.24 1.91
CA LEU A 258 -5.03 7.91 1.76
C LEU A 258 -4.05 7.38 2.80
N SER A 259 -2.83 7.13 2.37
CA SER A 259 -1.74 6.62 3.19
C SER A 259 -0.46 7.33 2.80
N LEU A 260 0.31 7.81 3.78
CA LEU A 260 1.61 8.42 3.59
C LEU A 260 2.58 7.95 4.67
N THR A 261 3.70 7.36 4.25
CA THR A 261 4.76 6.89 5.14
C THR A 261 6.05 7.64 4.85
N PHE A 262 6.62 8.26 5.87
CA PHE A 262 8.01 8.69 5.89
C PHE A 262 8.85 7.65 6.66
N TYR A 263 10.00 7.29 6.12
CA TYR A 263 10.88 6.32 6.74
C TYR A 263 12.32 6.80 6.75
N TYR A 264 12.95 6.73 7.92
CA TYR A 264 14.34 7.09 8.14
C TYR A 264 15.20 5.85 8.34
N HIS A 265 16.29 5.75 7.58
CA HIS A 265 17.26 4.67 7.70
C HIS A 265 18.48 5.12 8.50
N PRO A 266 18.56 4.79 9.80
CA PRO A 266 19.76 5.05 10.58
C PRO A 266 20.95 4.28 10.00
N LYS A 267 22.14 4.90 10.04
CA LYS A 267 23.39 4.30 9.50
C LYS A 267 23.87 3.09 10.30
N PHE A 268 23.44 2.96 11.55
CA PHE A 268 23.87 1.91 12.47
C PHE A 268 22.96 0.66 12.46
N LEU A 269 21.85 0.67 11.73
CA LEU A 269 20.99 -0.49 11.51
C LEU A 269 21.00 -0.88 10.03
N GLU A 270 21.05 -2.18 9.73
CA GLU A 270 21.09 -2.64 8.34
C GLU A 270 19.74 -2.54 7.64
N ASP A 271 18.70 -3.17 8.19
CA ASP A 271 17.39 -3.27 7.52
C ASP A 271 16.27 -2.58 8.28
N ILE A 272 16.50 -2.21 9.54
CA ILE A 272 15.51 -1.59 10.43
C ILE A 272 15.72 -0.08 10.47
N GLY A 273 14.64 0.66 10.67
CA GLY A 273 14.62 2.11 10.79
C GLY A 273 13.32 2.58 11.43
N LEU A 274 13.15 3.89 11.50
CA LEU A 274 12.00 4.53 12.14
C LEU A 274 11.04 5.03 11.07
N PHE A 275 9.74 4.80 11.25
CA PHE A 275 8.72 5.34 10.36
C PHE A 275 7.71 6.23 11.09
N VAL A 276 7.15 7.15 10.32
CA VAL A 276 5.93 7.89 10.62
C VAL A 276 4.95 7.57 9.51
N HIS A 277 3.72 7.20 9.85
CA HIS A 277 2.68 6.88 8.88
C HIS A 277 1.40 7.62 9.21
N ALA A 278 0.86 8.34 8.24
CA ALA A 278 -0.44 8.99 8.30
C ALA A 278 -1.43 8.21 7.42
N TYR A 279 -2.65 8.04 7.93
CA TYR A 279 -3.72 7.31 7.26
C TYR A 279 -5.06 8.03 7.42
N HIS A 280 -5.84 8.09 6.34
CA HIS A 280 -7.23 8.50 6.31
C HIS A 280 -8.01 7.50 5.45
N GLY A 281 -9.15 6.99 5.91
CA GLY A 281 -10.02 6.15 5.10
C GLY A 281 -10.67 5.01 5.87
N MET A 282 -11.29 4.07 5.16
CA MET A 282 -11.91 2.89 5.78
C MET A 282 -10.86 1.97 6.40
N ASP A 283 -11.10 1.44 7.59
CA ASP A 283 -10.15 0.56 8.28
C ASP A 283 -9.78 -0.63 7.38
N TYR A 284 -8.49 -0.82 7.17
CA TYR A 284 -7.97 -1.91 6.37
C TYR A 284 -7.90 -3.23 7.16
N TYR A 285 -8.20 -3.20 8.47
CA TYR A 285 -8.15 -4.37 9.34
C TYR A 285 -9.43 -5.20 9.28
N ASN A 286 -9.48 -6.13 8.33
CA ASN A 286 -10.48 -7.19 8.23
C ASN A 286 -11.94 -6.74 8.45
N ILE A 287 -12.64 -7.27 9.47
CA ILE A 287 -14.05 -7.03 9.76
C ILE A 287 -14.34 -5.60 10.25
N TYR A 288 -13.30 -4.82 10.60
CA TYR A 288 -13.45 -3.41 11.00
C TYR A 288 -13.63 -2.48 9.80
N PHE A 289 -13.72 -3.01 8.58
CA PHE A 289 -13.78 -2.24 7.32
C PHE A 289 -14.86 -1.17 7.24
N ASP A 290 -15.86 -1.18 8.12
CA ASP A 290 -16.94 -0.20 8.19
C ASP A 290 -16.57 1.05 9.01
N HIS A 291 -15.49 1.00 9.80
CA HIS A 291 -14.95 2.15 10.50
C HIS A 291 -14.14 3.05 9.58
N GLN A 292 -14.22 4.36 9.80
CA GLN A 292 -13.34 5.34 9.16
C GLN A 292 -12.25 5.76 10.16
N ILE A 293 -10.99 5.62 9.74
CA ILE A 293 -9.82 5.92 10.56
C ILE A 293 -9.07 7.12 9.99
N ASP A 294 -8.76 8.04 10.91
CA ASP A 294 -7.82 9.14 10.78
C ASP A 294 -6.74 8.94 11.83
N MET A 295 -5.51 8.65 11.40
CA MET A 295 -4.43 8.39 12.34
C MET A 295 -3.05 8.79 11.84
N VAL A 296 -2.18 9.09 12.81
CA VAL A 296 -0.73 9.20 12.65
C VAL A 296 -0.09 8.23 13.63
N ARG A 297 0.81 7.37 13.14
CA ARG A 297 1.45 6.32 13.91
C ARG A 297 2.96 6.30 13.70
N PHE A 298 3.65 5.74 14.69
CA PHE A 298 5.10 5.69 14.77
C PHE A 298 5.55 4.26 15.02
N GLY A 299 6.72 3.89 14.53
CA GLY A 299 7.24 2.56 14.82
C GLY A 299 8.55 2.25 14.15
N ILE A 300 8.86 0.96 14.13
CA ILE A 300 9.97 0.42 13.35
C ILE A 300 9.45 -0.35 12.15
N MET A 301 10.15 -0.22 11.03
CA MET A 301 9.82 -0.90 9.77
C MET A 301 11.09 -1.56 9.23
N THR A 302 10.93 -2.61 8.43
CA THR A 302 12.03 -3.21 7.68
C THR A 302 11.98 -2.77 6.23
N GLU A 303 13.11 -2.30 5.70
CA GLU A 303 13.25 -1.99 4.27
C GLU A 303 14.60 -2.48 3.75
N LYS A 304 14.57 -3.59 3.01
CA LYS A 304 15.78 -4.26 2.51
C LYS A 304 16.19 -3.84 1.10
N LEU A 305 15.59 -2.77 0.57
CA LEU A 305 15.89 -2.28 -0.77
C LEU A 305 17.33 -1.77 -0.86
N ARG A 306 17.98 -2.09 -1.97
CA ARG A 306 19.36 -1.72 -2.29
C ARG A 306 19.42 -1.36 -3.78
N PHE A 307 20.13 -0.27 -4.09
CA PHE A 307 20.21 0.36 -5.41
C PHE A 307 21.64 0.42 -5.92
#